data_AF-A0A920GS44-F1
#
_entry.id   AF-A0A920GS44-F1
#
_cell.length_a   1.000
_cell.length_b   1.000
_cell.length_c   1.000
_cell.angle_alpha   90.00
_cell.angle_beta   90.00
_cell.angle_gamma   90.00
#
_symmetry.space_group_name_H-M   'P 1'
#
loop_
_entity.id
_entity.type
_entity.pdbx_description
1 polymer ?
#
loop_
_entity_poly.entity_id
_entity_poly.type
_entity_poly.pdbx_seq_one_letter_code
_entity_poly.pdbx_strand_id
1 'polypeptide(L)'
;MHYEKKFEERNAELSRLTEMASLAHSLGLEVHAGHGLTFETVSPIAELPEVVELNIGHFLIGESIFLGLREAIIKMRELMDKARL
;
A
#
# COMPACT_ATOMS: atom_id res chain seq x y z
N MET A 1 4.68 -6.23 -11.80
CA MET A 1 5.95 -6.56 -11.09
C MET A 1 5.82 -7.67 -10.04
N HIS A 2 5.08 -7.50 -8.93
CA HIS A 2 5.03 -8.50 -7.84
C HIS A 2 4.49 -9.87 -8.31
N TYR A 3 3.29 -9.91 -8.89
CA TYR A 3 2.69 -11.15 -9.40
C TYR A 3 3.41 -11.71 -10.65
N GLU A 4 4.14 -10.88 -11.38
CA GLU A 4 5.04 -11.29 -12.47
C GLU A 4 6.38 -11.85 -11.95
N LYS A 5 6.60 -11.89 -10.63
CA LYS A 5 7.84 -12.35 -9.97
C LYS A 5 9.10 -11.56 -10.36
N LYS A 6 8.93 -10.30 -10.80
CA LYS A 6 10.02 -9.36 -11.06
C LYS A 6 10.39 -8.62 -9.78
N PHE A 7 11.01 -9.34 -8.84
CA PHE A 7 11.24 -8.82 -7.49
C PHE A 7 12.29 -7.72 -7.43
N GLU A 8 13.34 -7.78 -8.26
CA GLU A 8 14.34 -6.72 -8.35
C GLU A 8 13.73 -5.39 -8.80
N GLU A 9 12.93 -5.41 -9.88
CA GLU A 9 12.23 -4.22 -10.37
C GLU A 9 11.24 -3.68 -9.32
N ARG A 10 10.49 -4.59 -8.66
CA ARG A 10 9.58 -4.21 -7.56
C ARG A 10 10.33 -3.52 -6.42
N ASN A 11 11.46 -4.08 -5.99
CA ASN A 11 12.24 -3.55 -4.88
C ASN A 11 12.87 -2.20 -5.25
N ALA A 12 13.37 -2.06 -6.47
CA ALA A 12 13.86 -0.79 -6.98
C ALA A 12 12.77 0.29 -6.98
N GLU A 13 11.54 -0.06 -7.39
CA GLU A 13 10.42 0.89 -7.35
C GLU A 13 10.02 1.23 -5.91
N LEU A 14 10.02 0.27 -4.99
CA LEU A 14 9.78 0.53 -3.57
C LEU A 14 10.81 1.54 -3.02
N SER A 15 12.10 1.36 -3.31
CA SER A 15 13.14 2.32 -2.90
C SER A 15 12.87 3.73 -3.44
N ARG A 16 12.45 3.85 -4.71
CA ARG A 16 12.09 5.14 -5.31
C ARG A 16 10.87 5.76 -4.62
N LEU A 17 9.86 4.96 -4.27
CA LEU A 17 8.70 5.42 -3.53
C LEU A 17 9.09 5.91 -2.12
N THR A 18 9.99 5.21 -1.43
CA THR A 18 10.53 5.64 -0.13
C THR A 18 11.23 7.00 -0.25
N GLU A 19 12.13 7.16 -1.21
CA GLU A 19 12.84 8.43 -1.44
C GLU A 19 11.88 9.58 -1.75
N MET A 20 10.86 9.32 -2.60
CA MET A 20 9.84 10.31 -2.92
C MET A 20 8.98 10.68 -1.71
N ALA A 21 8.60 9.71 -0.87
CA ALA A 21 7.80 9.94 0.33
C ALA A 21 8.56 10.82 1.33
N SER A 22 9.82 10.50 1.62
CA SER A 22 10.67 11.31 2.49
C SER A 22 10.91 12.72 1.92
N LEU A 23 11.12 12.85 0.60
CA LEU A 23 11.26 14.16 -0.05
C LEU A 23 9.98 14.99 0.06
N ALA A 24 8.83 14.43 -0.31
CA ALA A 24 7.54 15.14 -0.24
C ALA A 24 7.23 15.61 1.19
N HIS A 25 7.48 14.75 2.18
CA HIS A 25 7.34 15.10 3.58
C HIS A 25 8.28 16.23 4.01
N SER A 26 9.56 16.20 3.58
CA SER A 26 10.52 17.26 3.86
C SER A 26 10.13 18.63 3.28
N LEU A 27 9.29 18.62 2.23
CA LEU A 27 8.74 19.82 1.60
C LEU A 27 7.41 20.27 2.24
N GLY A 28 6.94 19.58 3.29
CA GLY A 28 5.69 19.89 3.98
C GLY A 28 4.43 19.39 3.26
N LEU A 29 4.55 18.42 2.35
CA LEU A 29 3.43 17.79 1.66
C LEU A 29 2.95 16.54 2.41
N GLU A 30 1.64 16.33 2.46
CA GLU A 30 1.06 15.05 2.88
C GLU A 30 1.23 14.00 1.79
N VAL A 31 1.65 12.79 2.16
CA VAL A 31 1.91 11.71 1.21
C VAL A 31 0.75 10.73 1.25
N HIS A 32 0.05 10.59 0.12
CA HIS A 32 -1.03 9.62 -0.06
C HIS A 32 -0.62 8.62 -1.15
N ALA A 33 -1.01 7.35 -0.99
CA ALA A 33 -0.77 6.29 -1.98
C ALA A 33 -2.00 5.38 -2.12
N GLY A 34 -1.98 4.36 -2.99
CA GLY A 34 -3.03 3.35 -2.99
C GLY A 34 -3.37 2.66 -4.31
N HIS A 35 -3.03 3.24 -5.47
CA HIS A 35 -3.43 2.66 -6.76
C HIS A 35 -2.81 1.28 -6.98
N GLY A 36 -3.65 0.27 -7.17
CA GLY A 36 -3.23 -1.10 -7.50
C GLY A 36 -2.71 -1.92 -6.31
N LEU A 37 -2.85 -1.45 -5.07
CA LEU A 37 -2.48 -2.21 -3.89
C LEU A 37 -3.44 -3.38 -3.65
N THR A 38 -2.85 -4.48 -3.18
CA THR A 38 -3.50 -5.74 -2.82
C THR A 38 -3.10 -6.17 -1.41
N PHE A 39 -3.68 -7.26 -0.90
CA PHE A 39 -3.29 -7.80 0.41
C PHE A 39 -1.79 -8.15 0.50
N GLU A 40 -1.18 -8.60 -0.59
CA GLU A 40 0.23 -9.00 -0.61
C GLU A 40 1.20 -7.83 -0.83
N THR A 41 0.70 -6.67 -1.26
CA THR A 41 1.55 -5.53 -1.68
C THR A 41 1.33 -4.27 -0.85
N VAL A 42 0.31 -4.23 0.00
CA VAL A 42 0.02 -3.07 0.86
C VAL A 42 1.08 -2.84 1.93
N SER A 43 1.61 -3.90 2.56
CA SER A 43 2.44 -3.77 3.76
C SER A 43 3.71 -2.94 3.55
N PRO A 44 4.53 -3.15 2.49
CA PRO A 44 5.73 -2.34 2.28
C PRO A 44 5.45 -0.85 2.05
N ILE A 45 4.24 -0.49 1.58
CA ILE A 45 3.83 0.91 1.41
C ILE A 45 3.28 1.47 2.73
N ALA A 46 2.53 0.66 3.49
CA ALA A 46 2.04 1.04 4.81
C ALA A 46 3.16 1.20 5.85
N GLU A 47 4.31 0.53 5.66
CA GLU A 47 5.52 0.70 6.48
C GLU A 47 6.14 2.10 6.35
N LEU A 48 5.90 2.82 5.25
CA LEU A 48 6.48 4.16 5.04
C LEU A 48 5.83 5.19 5.98
N PRO A 49 6.55 5.74 6.98
CA PRO A 49 5.95 6.58 8.02
C PRO A 49 5.36 7.88 7.46
N GLU A 50 5.88 8.37 6.34
CA GLU A 50 5.41 9.59 5.68
C GLU A 50 4.03 9.41 5.01
N VAL A 51 3.65 8.18 4.66
CA VAL A 51 2.35 7.90 4.01
C VAL A 51 1.23 8.07 5.02
N VAL A 52 0.37 9.06 4.84
CA VAL A 52 -0.73 9.37 5.76
C VAL A 52 -1.98 8.54 5.46
N GLU A 53 -2.25 8.28 4.18
CA GLU A 53 -3.47 7.61 3.72
C GLU A 53 -3.22 6.65 2.54
N LEU A 54 -3.90 5.50 2.57
CA LEU A 54 -3.95 4.53 1.48
C LEU A 54 -5.35 4.44 0.88
N ASN A 55 -5.51 4.95 -0.34
CA ASN A 55 -6.76 4.94 -1.11
C ASN A 55 -6.85 3.70 -2.00
N ILE A 56 -7.53 2.66 -1.50
CA ILE A 56 -7.63 1.36 -2.17
C ILE A 56 -9.08 1.14 -2.62
N GLY A 57 -9.30 1.04 -3.93
CA GLY A 57 -10.64 0.92 -4.53
C GLY A 57 -10.89 -0.46 -5.16
N HIS A 58 -10.50 -0.60 -6.42
CA HIS A 58 -10.83 -1.77 -7.27
C HIS A 58 -10.57 -3.12 -6.59
N PHE A 59 -9.43 -3.26 -5.91
CA PHE A 59 -9.08 -4.50 -5.21
C PHE A 59 -10.07 -4.85 -4.10
N LEU A 60 -10.43 -3.90 -3.22
CA LEU A 60 -11.38 -4.15 -2.14
C LEU A 60 -12.77 -4.53 -2.67
N ILE A 61 -13.24 -3.87 -3.73
CA ILE A 61 -14.51 -4.21 -4.35
C ILE A 61 -14.46 -5.60 -4.99
N GLY A 62 -13.35 -5.96 -5.67
CA GLY A 62 -13.16 -7.30 -6.23
C GLY A 62 -13.19 -8.38 -5.15
N GLU A 63 -12.41 -8.22 -4.08
CA GLU A 63 -12.36 -9.18 -2.96
C GLU A 63 -13.69 -9.27 -2.20
N SER A 64 -14.46 -8.17 -2.16
CA SER A 64 -15.77 -8.14 -1.49
C SER A 64 -16.79 -9.11 -2.08
N ILE A 65 -16.64 -9.50 -3.36
CA ILE A 65 -17.51 -10.48 -4.01
C ILE A 65 -17.38 -11.86 -3.36
N PHE A 66 -16.19 -12.18 -2.82
CA PHE A 66 -15.90 -13.48 -2.22
C PHE A 66 -15.95 -13.46 -0.69
N LEU A 67 -15.47 -12.37 -0.09
CA LEU A 67 -15.33 -12.25 1.37
C LEU A 67 -16.49 -11.50 2.03
N GLY A 68 -17.20 -10.65 1.28
CA GLY A 68 -18.00 -9.57 1.83
C GLY A 68 -17.19 -8.27 1.98
N LEU A 69 -17.86 -7.12 1.81
CA LEU A 69 -17.19 -5.81 1.82
C LEU A 69 -16.57 -5.49 3.18
N ARG A 70 -17.27 -5.81 4.27
CA ARG A 70 -16.81 -5.54 5.63
C ARG A 70 -15.52 -6.31 5.93
N GLU A 71 -15.51 -7.59 5.57
CA GLU A 71 -14.40 -8.51 5.78
C GLU A 71 -13.18 -8.12 4.94
N ALA A 72 -13.39 -7.71 3.68
CA ALA A 72 -12.32 -7.19 2.83
C ALA A 72 -11.67 -5.93 3.42
N ILE A 73 -12.47 -4.98 3.92
CA ILE A 73 -11.98 -3.76 4.57
C ILE A 73 -11.20 -4.08 5.85
N ILE A 74 -11.76 -4.91 6.74
CA ILE A 74 -11.10 -5.29 8.00
C ILE A 74 -9.76 -5.96 7.72
N LYS A 75 -9.72 -6.91 6.78
CA LYS A 75 -8.49 -7.61 6.41
C LYS A 75 -7.42 -6.64 5.88
N MET A 76 -7.80 -5.70 5.01
CA MET A 76 -6.86 -4.68 4.52
C MET A 76 -6.35 -3.79 5.66
N ARG A 77 -7.24 -3.34 6.55
CA ARG A 77 -6.90 -2.51 7.69
C ARG A 77 -5.91 -3.22 8.63
N GLU A 78 -6.14 -4.49 8.94
CA GLU A 78 -5.23 -5.27 9.79
C GLU A 78 -3.83 -5.38 9.19
N LEU A 79 -3.70 -5.53 7.86
CA LEU A 79 -2.41 -5.59 7.19
C LEU A 79 -1.68 -4.26 7.25
N MET A 80 -2.41 -3.15 7.10
CA MET A 80 -1.85 -1.79 7.24
C MET A 80 -1.40 -1.52 8.68
N ASP A 81 -2.22 -1.88 9.67
CA ASP A 81 -1.90 -1.66 11.08
C ASP A 81 -0.69 -2.49 11.52
N LYS A 82 -0.63 -3.77 11.11
CA LYS A 82 0.51 -4.66 11.39
C LYS A 82 1.82 -4.16 10.77
N ALA A 83 1.74 -3.54 9.58
CA ALA A 83 2.88 -2.96 8.89
C ALA A 83 3.41 -1.68 9.57
N ARG A 84 2.62 -1.05 10.45
CA ARG A 84 2.97 0.19 11.15
C ARG A 84 3.55 -0.02 12.56
N LEU A 85 3.47 -1.24 13.10
CA LEU A 85 3.99 -1.62 14.41
C LEU A 85 5.50 -1.82 14.38
#